data_AF-A0A8J6V0K1-F1
#
_entry.id   AF-A0A8J6V0K1-F1
#
_cell.length_a   1.000
_cell.length_b   1.000
_cell.length_c   1.000
_cell.angle_alpha   90.00
_cell.angle_beta   90.00
_cell.angle_gamma   90.00
#
_symmetry.space_group_name_H-M   'P 1'
#
loop_
_entity.id
_entity.type
_entity.pdbx_description
1 polymer ?
#
loop_
_entity_poly.entity_id
_entity_poly.type
_entity_poly.pdbx_seq_one_letter_code
_entity_poly.pdbx_strand_id
1 'polypeptide(L)'
;MEFNYAYNGSTEVSDRGNNTQMSFSPDTKREPTYFIGELRQNVAFREAISALHDVVVSDMRFKPKDKTAYKEWAAKQQDLDWQLIAAQRQEVANKIKPLQDELNRLNQHSYQRREPFYKAQRRYFDYLYQKDRDAWFVLDPVITVHPDEVFFECFSQDESSYGRLGASYEVFKNINEFACGTTNIDYSAALYDEFQKIRSYKNTRFEIDASGFEVQTTREETFKEVKIDLPDSWVRGFLQVSSAMSLPTTRVDLHPMDIYNMCFVLRRHKEKQGPRSMRYHLKPGEPVRVTFDPWGIEVVCARSLYTGSQSQEIRVWGRRRLHILERLIPVAKKFTVHLLGTGMPSFYVADLGDMSFTLGLSGWTANDWAQSGNFDLMAPRADIDKWTQQQIFEALKKNWVESPDSLAERLGLNRAVVLGALSAYTQAGRAIYDLNKQVYRVRELTREPLPMERLRFANEREEKATRFLVYNSVQVANVTSDATRAFTLQGNVKDKERNYNPSLTVDADERIISAECTCNWHQQNKLYKGPCEHILALRMQHARQY
;
A
#
# COMPACT_ATOMS: atom_id res chain seq x y z
N MET A 1 20.41 -15.15 -4.54
CA MET A 1 19.10 -15.48 -5.11
C MET A 1 19.33 -15.58 -6.60
N GLU A 2 19.29 -16.79 -7.14
CA GLU A 2 19.46 -17.01 -8.57
C GLU A 2 18.09 -16.92 -9.23
N PHE A 3 17.99 -16.06 -10.24
CA PHE A 3 16.78 -15.90 -11.04
C PHE A 3 17.06 -16.58 -12.40
N ASN A 4 16.21 -17.53 -12.80
CA ASN A 4 16.31 -18.24 -14.07
C ASN A 4 15.22 -17.73 -15.03
N TYR A 5 15.62 -17.36 -16.26
CA TYR A 5 14.80 -16.59 -17.21
C TYR A 5 14.64 -17.28 -18.59
N ALA A 6 13.57 -16.97 -19.32
CA ALA A 6 13.35 -17.09 -20.78
C ALA A 6 12.00 -16.40 -21.18
N TYR A 7 11.82 -15.78 -22.36
CA TYR A 7 10.64 -14.95 -22.82
C TYR A 7 9.61 -15.55 -23.82
N ASN A 8 8.35 -15.95 -23.57
CA ASN A 8 7.52 -16.64 -24.62
C ASN A 8 7.01 -15.74 -25.76
N GLY A 9 7.08 -14.43 -25.57
CA GLY A 9 6.41 -13.43 -26.36
C GLY A 9 6.45 -12.11 -25.60
N SER A 10 5.61 -11.17 -25.99
CA SER A 10 5.48 -9.86 -25.36
C SER A 10 4.04 -9.38 -25.47
N THR A 11 3.59 -8.51 -24.56
CA THR A 11 2.31 -7.80 -24.63
C THR A 11 2.15 -7.14 -26.01
N GLU A 12 1.31 -7.72 -26.88
CA GLU A 12 1.13 -7.24 -28.25
C GLU A 12 -0.11 -6.33 -28.36
N VAL A 13 0.10 -5.14 -28.93
CA VAL A 13 -0.98 -4.22 -29.28
C VAL A 13 -1.02 -4.06 -30.79
N SER A 14 -2.07 -4.57 -31.42
CA SER A 14 -2.26 -4.44 -32.87
C SER A 14 -3.24 -3.31 -33.21
N ASP A 15 -2.76 -2.29 -33.93
CA ASP A 15 -3.57 -1.16 -34.39
C ASP A 15 -3.85 -1.26 -35.89
N ARG A 16 -5.09 -1.64 -36.24
CA ARG A 16 -5.56 -1.76 -37.64
C ARG A 16 -6.55 -0.64 -37.95
N GLY A 17 -6.03 0.59 -38.01
CA GLY A 17 -6.75 1.79 -38.44
C GLY A 17 -7.82 2.25 -37.44
N ASN A 18 -9.02 1.66 -37.51
CA ASN A 18 -10.16 1.99 -36.65
C ASN A 18 -10.26 1.10 -35.39
N ASN A 19 -9.60 -0.06 -35.40
CA ASN A 19 -9.60 -1.02 -34.30
C ASN A 19 -8.21 -1.10 -33.65
N THR A 20 -8.16 -1.04 -32.33
CA THR A 20 -6.96 -1.30 -31.52
C THR A 20 -7.26 -2.49 -30.60
N GLN A 21 -6.50 -3.57 -30.72
CA GLN A 21 -6.58 -4.74 -29.83
C GLN A 21 -5.41 -4.71 -28.85
N MET A 22 -5.70 -4.74 -27.56
CA MET A 22 -4.71 -4.84 -26.49
C MET A 22 -4.83 -6.23 -25.87
N SER A 23 -3.86 -7.11 -26.18
CA SER A 23 -3.80 -8.46 -25.62
C SER A 23 -2.83 -8.52 -24.45
N PHE A 24 -3.22 -9.20 -23.37
CA PHE A 24 -2.47 -9.37 -22.15
C PHE A 24 -2.27 -10.86 -21.86
N SER A 25 -1.03 -11.27 -21.54
CA SER A 25 -0.60 -12.67 -21.34
C SER A 25 -0.49 -13.06 -19.85
N PRO A 26 -1.53 -13.64 -19.23
CA PRO A 26 -1.49 -14.29 -17.91
C PRO A 26 -0.93 -15.73 -17.89
N ASP A 27 -0.78 -16.26 -16.67
CA ASP A 27 -0.25 -17.58 -16.31
C ASP A 27 -1.13 -18.77 -16.76
N THR A 28 -0.57 -19.60 -17.65
CA THR A 28 -1.16 -20.83 -18.21
C THR A 28 -1.31 -22.00 -17.22
N LYS A 29 -0.97 -21.84 -15.94
CA LYS A 29 -1.08 -22.90 -14.90
C LYS A 29 -2.10 -22.60 -13.79
N ARG A 30 -3.04 -21.71 -14.03
CA ARG A 30 -4.19 -21.46 -13.14
C ARG A 30 -5.42 -22.26 -13.60
N GLU A 31 -6.55 -22.15 -12.89
CA GLU A 31 -7.81 -22.15 -13.65
C GLU A 31 -7.78 -20.89 -14.54
N PRO A 32 -8.09 -21.02 -15.84
CA PRO A 32 -7.75 -19.99 -16.81
C PRO A 32 -8.41 -18.66 -16.43
N THR A 33 -7.61 -17.65 -16.07
CA THR A 33 -8.12 -16.30 -15.78
C THR A 33 -8.15 -15.51 -17.09
N TYR A 34 -9.33 -15.41 -17.71
CA TYR A 34 -9.51 -14.69 -18.97
C TYR A 34 -10.73 -13.77 -18.92
N PHE A 35 -10.68 -12.70 -19.70
CA PHE A 35 -11.77 -11.75 -19.90
C PHE A 35 -11.56 -11.03 -21.23
N ILE A 36 -12.58 -11.04 -22.10
CA ILE A 36 -12.55 -10.33 -23.38
C ILE A 36 -13.79 -9.44 -23.46
N GLY A 37 -13.57 -8.14 -23.70
CA GLY A 37 -14.65 -7.17 -23.92
C GLY A 37 -14.15 -5.93 -24.67
N GLU A 38 -15.04 -5.29 -25.42
CA GLU A 38 -14.75 -3.99 -26.03
C GLU A 38 -15.05 -2.87 -25.04
N LEU A 39 -14.20 -1.84 -24.95
CA LEU A 39 -14.48 -0.68 -24.11
C LEU A 39 -15.69 0.13 -24.63
N ARG A 40 -16.60 0.47 -23.72
CA ARG A 40 -17.76 1.36 -23.93
C ARG A 40 -17.50 2.77 -23.35
N GLN A 41 -16.69 2.87 -22.29
CA GLN A 41 -16.42 4.13 -21.56
C GLN A 41 -15.00 4.65 -21.75
N ASN A 42 -14.57 4.70 -23.02
CA ASN A 42 -13.19 4.88 -23.49
C ASN A 42 -12.42 6.01 -22.77
N VAL A 43 -13.01 7.21 -22.63
CA VAL A 43 -12.32 8.38 -22.06
C VAL A 43 -12.16 8.29 -20.55
N ALA A 44 -13.20 7.85 -19.82
CA ALA A 44 -13.14 7.71 -18.37
C ALA A 44 -12.19 6.57 -17.97
N PHE A 45 -12.22 5.44 -18.70
CA PHE A 45 -11.28 4.35 -18.51
C PHE A 45 -9.83 4.80 -18.74
N ARG A 46 -9.57 5.58 -19.80
CA ARG A 46 -8.23 6.15 -20.08
C ARG A 46 -7.69 6.97 -18.91
N GLU A 47 -8.45 7.92 -18.38
CA GLU A 47 -7.96 8.74 -17.26
C GLU A 47 -7.79 7.91 -15.98
N ALA A 48 -8.65 6.91 -15.77
CA ALA A 48 -8.57 6.01 -14.62
C ALA A 48 -7.32 5.11 -14.65
N ILE A 49 -7.03 4.43 -15.78
CA ILE A 49 -5.83 3.59 -15.93
C ILE A 49 -4.56 4.44 -15.98
N SER A 50 -4.65 5.69 -16.43
CA SER A 50 -3.52 6.64 -16.38
C SER A 50 -3.22 7.12 -14.96
N ALA A 51 -4.23 7.36 -14.12
CA ALA A 51 -4.02 7.63 -12.70
C ALA A 51 -3.40 6.42 -11.98
N LEU A 52 -3.65 5.19 -12.46
CA LEU A 52 -2.97 3.99 -11.97
C LEU A 52 -1.48 3.97 -12.35
N HIS A 53 -1.14 4.38 -13.58
CA HIS A 53 0.26 4.59 -13.98
C HIS A 53 0.97 5.62 -13.09
N ASP A 54 0.31 6.76 -12.80
CA ASP A 54 0.85 7.81 -11.93
C ASP A 54 1.10 7.32 -10.48
N VAL A 55 0.50 6.19 -10.06
CA VAL A 55 0.90 5.44 -8.85
C VAL A 55 2.16 4.62 -9.10
N VAL A 56 2.18 3.75 -10.13
CA VAL A 56 3.30 2.82 -10.43
C VAL A 56 4.63 3.55 -10.56
N VAL A 57 4.68 4.67 -11.31
CA VAL A 57 5.92 5.44 -11.52
C VAL A 57 6.29 6.38 -10.37
N SER A 58 5.46 6.44 -9.31
CA SER A 58 5.68 7.35 -8.19
C SER A 58 6.84 6.89 -7.30
N ASP A 59 7.78 7.80 -7.04
CA ASP A 59 8.85 7.59 -6.05
C ASP A 59 9.20 8.91 -5.37
N MET A 60 8.82 9.07 -4.10
CA MET A 60 9.17 10.26 -3.31
C MET A 60 10.30 10.00 -2.30
N ARG A 61 11.04 8.88 -2.43
CA ARG A 61 12.29 8.68 -1.68
C ARG A 61 13.29 9.77 -2.07
N PHE A 62 14.14 10.15 -1.13
CA PHE A 62 15.19 11.14 -1.40
C PHE A 62 16.24 10.53 -2.34
N LYS A 63 16.06 10.71 -3.64
CA LYS A 63 17.10 10.47 -4.65
C LYS A 63 18.18 11.56 -4.45
N PRO A 64 19.37 11.23 -3.92
CA PRO A 64 20.39 12.23 -3.69
C PRO A 64 20.80 12.82 -5.03
N LYS A 65 20.89 14.15 -5.13
CA LYS A 65 21.49 14.79 -6.31
C LYS A 65 22.85 14.14 -6.57
N ASP A 66 23.18 13.87 -7.83
CA ASP A 66 24.55 13.49 -8.15
C ASP A 66 25.48 14.62 -7.70
N LYS A 67 26.38 14.26 -6.79
CA LYS A 67 27.39 15.13 -6.20
C LYS A 67 28.79 14.67 -6.59
N THR A 68 28.96 13.83 -7.60
CA THR A 68 30.28 13.29 -7.98
C THR A 68 31.26 14.43 -8.29
N ALA A 69 30.91 15.34 -9.20
CA ALA A 69 31.69 16.55 -9.47
C ALA A 69 31.87 17.48 -8.24
N TYR A 70 30.86 17.59 -7.37
CA TYR A 70 30.98 18.36 -6.12
C TYR A 70 31.92 17.70 -5.11
N LYS A 71 31.95 16.36 -5.03
CA LYS A 71 32.85 15.59 -4.16
C LYS A 71 34.28 15.65 -4.68
N GLU A 72 34.49 15.59 -5.99
CA GLU A 72 35.79 15.77 -6.63
C GLU A 72 36.34 17.19 -6.42
N TRP A 73 35.48 18.21 -6.47
CA TRP A 73 35.84 19.59 -6.13
C TRP A 73 36.10 19.75 -4.61
N ALA A 74 35.24 19.19 -3.76
CA ALA A 74 35.35 19.29 -2.32
C ALA A 74 36.58 18.55 -1.77
N ALA A 75 36.96 17.39 -2.34
CA ALA A 75 38.20 16.70 -1.99
C ALA A 75 39.42 17.60 -2.23
N LYS A 76 39.50 18.22 -3.42
CA LYS A 76 40.56 19.20 -3.78
C LYS A 76 40.56 20.46 -2.91
N GLN A 77 39.44 20.77 -2.23
CA GLN A 77 39.34 21.88 -1.27
C GLN A 77 39.66 21.45 0.17
N GLN A 78 39.33 20.21 0.57
CA GLN A 78 39.68 19.72 1.91
C GLN A 78 41.20 19.58 2.11
N ASP A 79 41.96 19.26 1.06
CA ASP A 79 43.43 19.27 1.08
C ASP A 79 44.05 20.67 1.33
N LEU A 80 43.28 21.74 1.04
CA LEU A 80 43.65 23.13 1.33
C LEU A 80 43.19 23.57 2.73
N ASP A 81 41.93 23.30 3.09
CA ASP A 81 41.29 23.78 4.32
C ASP A 81 41.89 23.13 5.59
N TRP A 82 42.37 21.89 5.48
CA TRP A 82 43.10 21.20 6.56
C TRP A 82 44.39 21.92 7.01
N GLN A 83 44.98 22.76 6.15
CA GLN A 83 46.18 23.51 6.48
C GLN A 83 45.87 24.73 7.36
N LEU A 84 44.66 25.29 7.29
CA LEU A 84 44.22 26.40 8.15
C LEU A 84 43.73 25.92 9.53
N ILE A 85 42.91 24.87 9.57
CA ILE A 85 42.28 24.40 10.83
C ILE A 85 43.31 23.89 11.85
N ALA A 86 44.47 23.41 11.38
CA ALA A 86 45.58 22.96 12.23
C ALA A 86 46.11 24.05 13.18
N ALA A 87 45.95 25.34 12.85
CA ALA A 87 46.60 26.45 13.56
C ALA A 87 45.94 26.88 14.89
N GLN A 88 44.73 26.39 15.24
CA GLN A 88 43.99 26.93 16.40
C GLN A 88 43.82 25.99 17.61
N ARG A 89 44.04 24.67 17.48
CA ARG A 89 44.03 23.72 18.64
C ARG A 89 45.02 22.57 18.45
N GLN A 90 46.33 22.86 18.56
CA GLN A 90 47.43 21.91 18.40
C GLN A 90 47.20 20.56 19.12
N GLU A 91 46.79 20.60 20.39
CA GLU A 91 46.65 19.40 21.23
C GLU A 91 45.48 18.49 20.80
N VAL A 92 44.43 19.06 20.21
CA VAL A 92 43.29 18.33 19.67
C VAL A 92 43.61 17.81 18.26
N ALA A 93 44.26 18.63 17.43
CA ALA A 93 44.74 18.23 16.10
C ALA A 93 45.69 17.03 16.18
N ASN A 94 46.63 17.03 17.14
CA ASN A 94 47.57 15.93 17.37
C ASN A 94 46.90 14.61 17.77
N LYS A 95 45.72 14.65 18.40
CA LYS A 95 44.92 13.45 18.76
C LYS A 95 43.97 13.03 17.63
N ILE A 96 43.41 13.98 16.90
CA ILE A 96 42.49 13.73 15.77
C ILE A 96 43.22 13.14 14.57
N LYS A 97 44.41 13.65 14.22
CA LYS A 97 45.16 13.22 13.03
C LYS A 97 45.41 11.69 12.97
N PRO A 98 46.00 11.02 13.98
CA PRO A 98 46.23 9.57 13.90
C PRO A 98 44.91 8.77 13.83
N LEU A 99 43.86 9.21 14.53
CA LEU A 99 42.54 8.56 14.47
C LEU A 99 41.88 8.73 13.09
N GLN A 100 42.11 9.85 12.41
CA GLN A 100 41.67 10.05 11.03
C GLN A 100 42.52 9.28 10.02
N ASP A 101 43.83 9.17 10.21
CA ASP A 101 44.70 8.32 9.39
C ASP A 101 44.28 6.84 9.50
N GLU A 102 43.90 6.38 10.69
CA GLU A 102 43.33 5.05 10.93
C GLU A 102 41.93 4.90 10.29
N LEU A 103 41.01 5.83 10.54
CA LEU A 103 39.67 5.83 9.96
C LEU A 103 39.70 5.87 8.42
N ASN A 104 40.64 6.62 7.83
CA ASN A 104 40.85 6.69 6.39
C ASN A 104 41.37 5.36 5.83
N ARG A 105 42.33 4.70 6.51
CA ARG A 105 42.77 3.33 6.14
C ARG A 105 41.63 2.32 6.26
N LEU A 106 40.84 2.36 7.33
CA LEU A 106 39.68 1.48 7.53
C LEU A 106 38.60 1.71 6.45
N ASN A 107 38.32 2.97 6.10
CA ASN A 107 37.41 3.33 5.02
C ASN A 107 37.96 2.90 3.64
N GLN A 108 39.25 3.06 3.38
CA GLN A 108 39.89 2.56 2.14
C GLN A 108 39.84 1.03 2.06
N HIS A 109 40.19 0.30 3.11
CA HIS A 109 40.10 -1.17 3.16
C HIS A 109 38.65 -1.66 3.10
N SER A 110 37.67 -0.91 3.62
CA SER A 110 36.25 -1.20 3.49
C SER A 110 35.76 -0.94 2.06
N TYR A 111 36.19 0.18 1.46
CA TYR A 111 35.84 0.52 0.08
C TYR A 111 36.45 -0.48 -0.90
N GLN A 112 37.75 -0.77 -0.84
CA GLN A 112 38.43 -1.77 -1.69
C GLN A 112 37.76 -3.15 -1.64
N ARG A 113 37.31 -3.61 -0.46
CA ARG A 113 36.57 -4.87 -0.31
C ARG A 113 35.15 -4.85 -0.88
N ARG A 114 34.50 -3.68 -0.96
CA ARG A 114 33.13 -3.52 -1.48
C ARG A 114 33.09 -2.95 -2.90
N GLU A 115 34.20 -2.45 -3.41
CA GLU A 115 34.32 -1.83 -4.74
C GLU A 115 34.01 -2.82 -5.88
N PRO A 116 34.47 -4.09 -5.86
CA PRO A 116 34.04 -5.08 -6.86
C PRO A 116 32.52 -5.28 -6.86
N PHE A 117 31.90 -5.36 -5.68
CA PHE A 117 30.44 -5.47 -5.55
C PHE A 117 29.72 -4.23 -6.09
N TYR A 118 30.14 -3.01 -5.71
CA TYR A 118 29.52 -1.79 -6.20
C TYR A 118 29.77 -1.56 -7.70
N LYS A 119 30.93 -1.97 -8.25
CA LYS A 119 31.21 -1.95 -9.70
C LYS A 119 30.37 -2.98 -10.46
N ALA A 120 30.12 -4.16 -9.89
CA ALA A 120 29.22 -5.15 -10.47
C ALA A 120 27.75 -4.69 -10.42
N GLN A 121 27.29 -4.19 -9.26
CA GLN A 121 25.95 -3.63 -9.07
C GLN A 121 25.68 -2.45 -10.01
N ARG A 122 26.62 -1.49 -10.10
CA ARG A 122 26.53 -0.39 -11.06
C ARG A 122 26.50 -0.91 -12.50
N ARG A 123 27.41 -1.81 -12.89
CA ARG A 123 27.42 -2.39 -14.25
C ARG A 123 26.11 -3.10 -14.61
N TYR A 124 25.48 -3.77 -13.65
CA TYR A 124 24.17 -4.41 -13.83
C TYR A 124 23.05 -3.38 -14.06
N PHE A 125 22.96 -2.33 -13.23
CA PHE A 125 21.96 -1.27 -13.43
C PHE A 125 22.25 -0.38 -14.66
N ASP A 126 23.52 -0.13 -14.99
CA ASP A 126 23.93 0.58 -16.21
C ASP A 126 23.60 -0.26 -17.46
N TYR A 127 23.75 -1.59 -17.39
CA TYR A 127 23.34 -2.53 -18.45
C TYR A 127 21.82 -2.51 -18.63
N LEU A 128 21.04 -2.66 -17.56
CA LEU A 128 19.58 -2.52 -17.61
C LEU A 128 19.20 -1.17 -18.25
N TYR A 129 19.68 -0.06 -17.73
CA TYR A 129 19.39 1.27 -18.27
C TYR A 129 19.76 1.47 -19.76
N GLN A 130 20.70 0.69 -20.31
CA GLN A 130 21.14 0.76 -21.71
C GLN A 130 20.53 -0.31 -22.63
N LYS A 131 20.02 -1.42 -22.10
CA LYS A 131 19.53 -2.56 -22.88
C LYS A 131 18.08 -2.93 -22.63
N ASP A 132 17.57 -2.63 -21.44
CA ASP A 132 16.26 -3.03 -20.96
C ASP A 132 15.76 -2.00 -19.92
N ARG A 133 15.21 -0.90 -20.42
CA ARG A 133 14.75 0.23 -19.58
C ARG A 133 13.44 -0.09 -18.86
N ASP A 134 12.70 -1.08 -19.35
CA ASP A 134 11.46 -1.56 -18.75
C ASP A 134 11.79 -2.52 -17.58
N ALA A 135 12.81 -3.39 -17.71
CA ALA A 135 13.37 -4.14 -16.58
C ALA A 135 14.04 -3.27 -15.48
N TRP A 136 14.19 -1.96 -15.70
CA TRP A 136 14.58 -0.99 -14.64
C TRP A 136 13.38 -0.50 -13.81
N PHE A 137 12.14 -0.79 -14.24
CA PHE A 137 10.89 -0.29 -13.66
C PHE A 137 9.82 -1.37 -13.40
N VAL A 138 10.17 -2.65 -13.36
CA VAL A 138 9.25 -3.78 -13.08
C VAL A 138 8.50 -3.59 -11.75
N LEU A 139 7.22 -3.22 -11.83
CA LEU A 139 6.25 -3.15 -10.72
C LEU A 139 4.83 -3.39 -11.26
N ASP A 140 4.62 -4.63 -11.68
CA ASP A 140 3.48 -5.11 -12.45
C ASP A 140 2.16 -5.02 -11.69
N PRO A 141 1.16 -4.24 -12.17
CA PRO A 141 -0.16 -4.22 -11.59
C PRO A 141 -0.79 -5.62 -11.56
N VAL A 142 -1.37 -5.93 -10.41
CA VAL A 142 -2.21 -7.11 -10.21
C VAL A 142 -3.57 -6.83 -10.83
N ILE A 143 -4.12 -7.78 -11.59
CA ILE A 143 -5.47 -7.68 -12.14
C ILE A 143 -6.29 -8.88 -11.67
N THR A 144 -7.47 -8.61 -11.12
CA THR A 144 -8.46 -9.62 -10.78
C THR A 144 -9.67 -9.49 -11.70
N VAL A 145 -10.06 -10.60 -12.32
CA VAL A 145 -11.38 -10.78 -12.94
C VAL A 145 -12.30 -11.34 -11.85
N HIS A 146 -13.33 -10.57 -11.48
CA HIS A 146 -14.30 -10.90 -10.43
C HIS A 146 -15.73 -10.81 -11.01
N PRO A 147 -16.73 -11.61 -10.58
CA PRO A 147 -18.03 -11.70 -11.26
C PRO A 147 -18.85 -10.41 -11.51
N ASP A 148 -18.50 -9.27 -10.89
CA ASP A 148 -19.16 -7.97 -11.08
C ASP A 148 -18.25 -6.85 -11.62
N GLU A 149 -16.93 -7.09 -11.70
CA GLU A 149 -15.93 -6.10 -12.14
C GLU A 149 -14.57 -6.74 -12.50
N VAL A 150 -13.86 -6.13 -13.45
CA VAL A 150 -12.39 -6.28 -13.55
C VAL A 150 -11.77 -5.20 -12.67
N PHE A 151 -10.82 -5.55 -11.81
CA PHE A 151 -10.07 -4.55 -11.05
C PHE A 151 -8.55 -4.73 -11.12
N PHE A 152 -7.85 -3.61 -11.08
CA PHE A 152 -6.40 -3.46 -11.22
C PHE A 152 -5.87 -2.88 -9.91
N GLU A 153 -4.76 -3.39 -9.38
CA GLU A 153 -4.13 -2.95 -8.14
C GLU A 153 -2.61 -2.78 -8.30
N CYS A 154 -2.02 -1.74 -7.72
CA CYS A 154 -0.57 -1.52 -7.74
C CYS A 154 -0.08 -0.75 -6.50
N PHE A 155 1.24 -0.74 -6.30
CA PHE A 155 1.93 0.18 -5.41
C PHE A 155 2.88 1.12 -6.16
N SER A 156 3.24 2.22 -5.51
CA SER A 156 4.36 3.07 -5.93
C SER A 156 5.71 2.41 -5.67
N GLN A 157 6.78 2.89 -6.33
CA GLN A 157 8.16 2.39 -6.17
C GLN A 157 8.70 2.51 -4.75
N ASP A 158 8.10 3.38 -3.94
CA ASP A 158 8.39 3.58 -2.52
C ASP A 158 7.38 2.88 -1.57
N GLU A 159 6.49 2.04 -2.12
CA GLU A 159 5.46 1.24 -1.45
C GLU A 159 4.54 2.01 -0.47
N SER A 160 4.51 3.35 -0.57
CA SER A 160 3.75 4.24 0.33
C SER A 160 2.38 4.66 -0.23
N SER A 161 2.17 4.42 -1.52
CA SER A 161 0.94 4.71 -2.26
C SER A 161 0.43 3.39 -2.83
N TYR A 162 -0.85 3.11 -2.61
CA TYR A 162 -1.61 2.03 -3.23
C TYR A 162 -2.61 2.64 -4.21
N GLY A 163 -2.75 2.05 -5.39
CA GLY A 163 -3.78 2.38 -6.35
C GLY A 163 -4.64 1.16 -6.65
N ARG A 164 -5.97 1.30 -6.60
CA ARG A 164 -6.89 0.33 -7.21
C ARG A 164 -7.87 1.01 -8.15
N LEU A 165 -7.98 0.51 -9.38
CA LEU A 165 -9.05 0.82 -10.31
C LEU A 165 -10.02 -0.36 -10.37
N GLY A 166 -11.27 -0.19 -9.95
CA GLY A 166 -12.35 -1.14 -10.23
C GLY A 166 -13.19 -0.67 -11.41
N ALA A 167 -13.45 -1.56 -12.37
CA ALA A 167 -14.25 -1.32 -13.57
C ALA A 167 -15.35 -2.37 -13.69
N SER A 168 -16.60 -1.98 -13.48
CA SER A 168 -17.74 -2.88 -13.64
C SER A 168 -17.91 -3.28 -15.12
N TYR A 169 -18.61 -4.38 -15.38
CA TYR A 169 -18.87 -4.85 -16.74
C TYR A 169 -19.67 -3.84 -17.60
N GLU A 170 -20.39 -2.88 -17.00
CA GLU A 170 -20.98 -1.71 -17.68
C GLU A 170 -19.94 -0.73 -18.29
N VAL A 171 -18.65 -0.88 -18.00
CA VAL A 171 -17.55 -0.16 -18.68
C VAL A 171 -17.31 -0.70 -20.09
N PHE A 172 -17.77 -1.92 -20.36
CA PHE A 172 -17.53 -2.68 -21.58
C PHE A 172 -18.83 -2.92 -22.39
N LYS A 173 -18.67 -3.54 -23.56
CA LYS A 173 -19.70 -4.08 -24.45
C LYS A 173 -19.12 -5.33 -25.11
N ASN A 174 -19.96 -6.18 -25.71
CA ASN A 174 -19.51 -7.39 -26.43
C ASN A 174 -18.55 -8.24 -25.57
N ILE A 175 -18.97 -8.52 -24.33
CA ILE A 175 -18.21 -9.32 -23.37
C ILE A 175 -18.44 -10.79 -23.72
N ASN A 176 -17.36 -11.55 -23.88
CA ASN A 176 -17.42 -12.99 -24.13
C ASN A 176 -17.58 -13.78 -22.81
N GLU A 177 -17.45 -15.10 -22.88
CA GLU A 177 -17.13 -15.88 -21.67
C GLU A 177 -15.86 -15.34 -20.99
N PHE A 178 -15.83 -15.45 -19.67
CA PHE A 178 -14.72 -15.04 -18.81
C PHE A 178 -14.62 -16.04 -17.66
N ALA A 179 -13.46 -16.11 -17.01
CA ALA A 179 -13.28 -16.91 -15.82
C ALA A 179 -12.47 -16.15 -14.76
N CYS A 180 -12.89 -16.32 -13.50
CA CYS A 180 -12.50 -15.47 -12.39
C CYS A 180 -11.18 -15.91 -11.77
N GLY A 181 -10.37 -14.94 -11.36
CA GLY A 181 -9.03 -15.20 -10.83
C GLY A 181 -8.17 -13.94 -10.85
N THR A 182 -6.89 -14.10 -10.51
CA THR A 182 -5.93 -13.00 -10.35
C THR A 182 -4.68 -13.25 -11.19
N THR A 183 -4.18 -12.21 -11.86
CA THR A 183 -2.95 -12.21 -12.65
C THR A 183 -2.11 -10.95 -12.41
N ASN A 184 -0.94 -10.90 -13.05
CA ASN A 184 -0.08 -9.73 -13.19
C ASN A 184 0.10 -9.41 -14.68
N ILE A 185 0.59 -8.21 -14.99
CA ILE A 185 0.95 -7.76 -16.35
C ILE A 185 2.24 -6.94 -16.29
N ASP A 186 3.21 -7.27 -17.15
CA ASP A 186 4.38 -6.44 -17.47
C ASP A 186 3.95 -5.03 -17.89
N TYR A 187 4.18 -4.05 -17.01
CA TYR A 187 3.78 -2.67 -17.24
C TYR A 187 4.90 -1.86 -17.89
N SER A 188 5.08 -2.07 -19.19
CA SER A 188 6.01 -1.30 -20.02
C SER A 188 5.55 0.16 -20.25
N ALA A 189 6.50 1.03 -20.59
CA ALA A 189 6.16 2.40 -21.02
C ALA A 189 5.34 2.42 -22.32
N ALA A 190 5.53 1.44 -23.20
CA ALA A 190 4.76 1.28 -24.43
C ALA A 190 3.26 1.05 -24.16
N LEU A 191 2.92 0.20 -23.18
CA LEU A 191 1.54 -0.06 -22.80
C LEU A 191 0.82 1.21 -22.29
N TYR A 192 1.52 2.07 -21.55
CA TYR A 192 0.97 3.37 -21.13
C TYR A 192 0.66 4.29 -22.32
N ASP A 193 1.55 4.38 -23.31
CA ASP A 193 1.34 5.18 -24.51
C ASP A 193 0.18 4.65 -25.37
N GLU A 194 -0.06 3.33 -25.40
CA GLU A 194 -1.25 2.75 -26.03
C GLU A 194 -2.53 3.12 -25.27
N PHE A 195 -2.54 3.13 -23.93
CA PHE A 195 -3.67 3.69 -23.18
C PHE A 195 -3.89 5.17 -23.52
N GLN A 196 -2.83 5.98 -23.71
CA GLN A 196 -2.98 7.38 -24.13
C GLN A 196 -3.59 7.54 -25.54
N LYS A 197 -3.64 6.49 -26.37
CA LYS A 197 -4.30 6.49 -27.69
C LYS A 197 -5.79 6.14 -27.65
N ILE A 198 -6.35 5.73 -26.50
CA ILE A 198 -7.78 5.41 -26.38
C ILE A 198 -8.66 6.64 -26.67
N ARG A 199 -9.61 6.51 -27.60
CA ARG A 199 -10.57 7.54 -28.05
C ARG A 199 -11.97 6.94 -28.16
N SER A 200 -13.01 7.78 -28.06
CA SER A 200 -14.41 7.38 -28.19
C SER A 200 -14.83 6.94 -29.60
N TYR A 201 -14.04 7.27 -30.64
CA TYR A 201 -14.32 6.89 -32.03
C TYR A 201 -13.51 5.66 -32.52
N LYS A 202 -12.59 5.13 -31.71
CA LYS A 202 -11.92 3.86 -31.96
C LYS A 202 -12.61 2.75 -31.16
N ASN A 203 -12.75 1.57 -31.76
CA ASN A 203 -13.05 0.37 -30.98
C ASN A 203 -11.74 -0.10 -30.33
N THR A 204 -11.75 -0.23 -29.00
CA THR A 204 -10.65 -0.81 -28.24
C THR A 204 -11.12 -2.14 -27.65
N ARG A 205 -10.54 -3.26 -28.13
CA ARG A 205 -10.73 -4.59 -27.54
C ARG A 205 -9.73 -4.75 -26.41
N PHE A 206 -10.24 -5.08 -25.22
CA PHE A 206 -9.48 -5.31 -24.01
C PHE A 206 -9.55 -6.81 -23.70
N GLU A 207 -8.40 -7.46 -23.59
CA GLU A 207 -8.30 -8.92 -23.67
C GLU A 207 -7.23 -9.46 -22.73
N ILE A 208 -7.67 -10.14 -21.68
CA ILE A 208 -6.85 -10.95 -20.77
C ILE A 208 -7.00 -12.40 -21.25
N ASP A 209 -5.94 -13.03 -21.75
CA ASP A 209 -6.00 -14.36 -22.39
C ASP A 209 -5.24 -15.40 -21.56
N ALA A 210 -5.96 -16.29 -20.88
CA ALA A 210 -5.39 -17.39 -20.08
C ALA A 210 -4.39 -18.30 -20.84
N SER A 211 -4.40 -18.24 -22.17
CA SER A 211 -3.44 -18.85 -23.07
C SER A 211 -2.45 -17.81 -23.61
N GLY A 212 -1.16 -17.96 -23.27
CA GLY A 212 -0.09 -17.37 -24.09
C GLY A 212 -0.25 -17.86 -25.53
N PHE A 213 -0.43 -16.92 -26.45
CA PHE A 213 -1.06 -17.13 -27.77
C PHE A 213 -0.36 -18.20 -28.64
N GLU A 214 -1.03 -19.35 -28.88
CA GLU A 214 -0.48 -20.39 -29.78
C GLU A 214 -0.61 -20.00 -31.26
N VAL A 215 0.48 -19.49 -31.84
CA VAL A 215 0.67 -19.44 -33.30
C VAL A 215 1.82 -20.34 -33.69
N GLN A 216 1.50 -21.53 -34.22
CA GLN A 216 2.47 -22.40 -34.88
C GLN A 216 2.81 -21.85 -36.28
N THR A 217 3.83 -20.99 -36.36
CA THR A 217 4.53 -20.66 -37.61
C THR A 217 5.95 -21.23 -37.60
N THR A 218 6.44 -21.65 -38.77
CA THR A 218 7.61 -22.52 -38.90
C THR A 218 8.95 -21.89 -38.56
N ARG A 219 9.68 -22.57 -37.65
CA ARG A 219 11.16 -22.54 -37.51
C ARG A 219 11.81 -21.19 -37.18
N GLU A 220 11.50 -20.62 -36.02
CA GLU A 220 12.45 -19.76 -35.29
C GLU A 220 12.59 -20.25 -33.83
N GLU A 221 13.61 -19.78 -33.10
CA GLU A 221 13.95 -20.32 -31.77
C GLU A 221 12.94 -19.89 -30.69
N THR A 222 12.42 -20.88 -29.96
CA THR A 222 11.40 -20.67 -28.92
C THR A 222 11.97 -20.02 -27.66
N PHE A 223 11.92 -18.69 -27.63
CA PHE A 223 11.92 -17.87 -26.42
C PHE A 223 10.70 -18.32 -25.54
N LYS A 224 10.76 -18.34 -24.18
CA LYS A 224 9.88 -19.19 -23.32
C LYS A 224 9.65 -18.73 -21.84
N GLU A 225 8.48 -18.17 -21.48
CA GLU A 225 8.25 -17.05 -20.49
C GLU A 225 8.73 -17.11 -19.02
N VAL A 226 9.00 -15.91 -18.47
CA VAL A 226 9.40 -15.67 -17.08
C VAL A 226 8.21 -15.33 -16.20
N LYS A 227 7.93 -16.29 -15.33
CA LYS A 227 7.22 -16.09 -14.06
C LYS A 227 7.86 -14.96 -13.23
N ILE A 228 7.22 -13.79 -13.20
CA ILE A 228 7.48 -12.77 -12.18
C ILE A 228 6.63 -13.12 -10.95
N ASP A 229 7.27 -13.69 -9.93
CA ASP A 229 6.65 -13.76 -8.60
C ASP A 229 6.54 -12.33 -8.04
N LEU A 230 5.34 -11.96 -7.56
CA LEU A 230 5.14 -10.71 -6.83
C LEU A 230 6.14 -10.59 -5.67
N PRO A 231 6.83 -9.45 -5.49
CA PRO A 231 7.72 -9.25 -4.36
C PRO A 231 7.02 -9.52 -3.02
N ASP A 232 7.69 -10.20 -2.08
CA ASP A 232 7.17 -10.46 -0.72
C ASP A 232 6.65 -9.18 -0.03
N SER A 233 7.26 -8.04 -0.34
CA SER A 233 6.85 -6.72 0.14
C SER A 233 5.52 -6.26 -0.45
N TRP A 234 5.29 -6.42 -1.75
CA TRP A 234 4.01 -6.18 -2.42
C TRP A 234 2.92 -7.13 -1.93
N VAL A 235 3.23 -8.44 -1.83
CA VAL A 235 2.34 -9.45 -1.25
C VAL A 235 1.84 -8.99 0.12
N ARG A 236 2.77 -8.67 1.04
CA ARG A 236 2.44 -8.15 2.37
C ARG A 236 1.69 -6.81 2.30
N GLY A 237 2.08 -5.92 1.39
CA GLY A 237 1.44 -4.63 1.13
C GLY A 237 -0.06 -4.76 0.90
N PHE A 238 -0.50 -5.69 0.03
CA PHE A 238 -1.92 -5.92 -0.22
C PHE A 238 -2.68 -6.35 1.04
N LEU A 239 -2.11 -7.25 1.87
CA LEU A 239 -2.72 -7.70 3.13
C LEU A 239 -2.89 -6.51 4.11
N GLN A 240 -1.87 -5.63 4.17
CA GLN A 240 -1.82 -4.47 5.05
C GLN A 240 -2.79 -3.36 4.62
N VAL A 241 -2.87 -3.08 3.31
CA VAL A 241 -3.85 -2.16 2.72
C VAL A 241 -5.27 -2.64 2.98
N SER A 242 -5.59 -3.90 2.64
CA SER A 242 -6.92 -4.49 2.85
C SER A 242 -7.34 -4.43 4.32
N SER A 243 -6.42 -4.78 5.23
CA SER A 243 -6.66 -4.68 6.68
C SER A 243 -6.94 -3.25 7.12
N ALA A 244 -6.15 -2.27 6.67
CA ALA A 244 -6.37 -0.86 6.98
C ALA A 244 -7.67 -0.31 6.38
N MET A 245 -8.05 -0.70 5.16
CA MET A 245 -9.33 -0.30 4.56
C MET A 245 -10.53 -0.81 5.37
N SER A 246 -10.40 -1.94 6.08
CA SER A 246 -11.47 -2.47 6.93
C SER A 246 -11.69 -1.70 8.26
N LEU A 247 -10.74 -0.86 8.68
CA LEU A 247 -10.75 -0.19 10.00
C LEU A 247 -11.79 0.95 10.10
N PRO A 248 -12.25 1.29 11.32
CA PRO A 248 -13.10 2.46 11.55
C PRO A 248 -12.42 3.73 11.03
N THR A 249 -13.21 4.59 10.38
CA THR A 249 -12.64 5.71 9.61
C THR A 249 -13.61 6.89 9.53
N THR A 250 -13.08 8.11 9.63
CA THR A 250 -13.86 9.33 9.43
C THR A 250 -14.01 9.58 7.93
N ARG A 251 -15.24 9.40 7.43
CA ARG A 251 -15.60 9.62 6.03
C ARG A 251 -15.91 11.11 5.75
N VAL A 252 -15.49 11.59 4.59
CA VAL A 252 -15.74 12.94 4.08
C VAL A 252 -15.98 12.90 2.56
N ASP A 253 -17.17 13.26 2.08
CA ASP A 253 -17.46 13.34 0.63
C ASP A 253 -17.10 14.74 0.08
N LEU A 254 -16.07 14.82 -0.76
CA LEU A 254 -15.55 16.04 -1.40
C LEU A 254 -16.03 16.19 -2.85
N HIS A 255 -16.30 17.42 -3.28
CA HIS A 255 -16.58 17.74 -4.67
C HIS A 255 -15.26 17.75 -5.49
N PRO A 256 -15.24 17.38 -6.80
CA PRO A 256 -14.00 17.35 -7.58
C PRO A 256 -13.21 18.66 -7.60
N MET A 257 -13.90 19.82 -7.54
CA MET A 257 -13.24 21.13 -7.44
C MET A 257 -12.51 21.35 -6.11
N ASP A 258 -12.85 20.65 -5.03
CA ASP A 258 -12.12 20.73 -3.78
C ASP A 258 -10.75 20.06 -3.90
N ILE A 259 -10.70 18.87 -4.53
CA ILE A 259 -9.44 18.20 -4.90
C ILE A 259 -8.62 19.07 -5.86
N TYR A 260 -9.26 19.74 -6.83
CA TYR A 260 -8.59 20.72 -7.69
C TYR A 260 -7.93 21.84 -6.87
N ASN A 261 -8.65 22.45 -5.93
CA ASN A 261 -8.12 23.53 -5.09
C ASN A 261 -6.94 23.05 -4.22
N MET A 262 -7.03 21.83 -3.67
CA MET A 262 -5.96 21.19 -2.91
C MET A 262 -4.71 20.97 -3.78
N CYS A 263 -4.86 20.43 -4.99
CA CYS A 263 -3.76 20.25 -5.95
C CYS A 263 -3.19 21.60 -6.44
N PHE A 264 -4.02 22.63 -6.63
CA PHE A 264 -3.58 23.97 -6.99
C PHE A 264 -2.66 24.60 -5.93
N VAL A 265 -3.06 24.56 -4.65
CA VAL A 265 -2.23 25.03 -3.52
C VAL A 265 -0.90 24.28 -3.48
N LEU A 266 -0.93 22.95 -3.61
CA LEU A 266 0.30 22.15 -3.66
C LEU A 266 1.18 22.53 -4.84
N ARG A 267 0.64 22.77 -6.04
CA ARG A 267 1.43 23.13 -7.22
C ARG A 267 2.09 24.50 -7.10
N ARG A 268 1.38 25.48 -6.51
CA ARG A 268 1.85 26.87 -6.36
C ARG A 268 2.95 27.04 -5.31
N HIS A 269 2.96 26.24 -4.25
CA HIS A 269 3.88 26.42 -3.12
C HIS A 269 4.80 25.20 -2.94
N LYS A 270 6.11 25.42 -2.71
CA LYS A 270 7.11 24.34 -2.53
C LYS A 270 7.66 24.31 -1.10
N GLU A 271 7.69 23.13 -0.49
CA GLU A 271 8.04 22.92 0.93
C GLU A 271 9.54 23.05 1.17
N LYS A 272 9.99 24.23 1.62
CA LYS A 272 11.38 24.43 2.08
C LYS A 272 11.64 23.85 3.47
N GLN A 273 10.64 23.90 4.36
CA GLN A 273 10.72 23.45 5.76
C GLN A 273 9.56 22.47 6.07
N GLY A 274 9.46 22.03 7.33
CA GLY A 274 8.34 21.25 7.86
C GLY A 274 7.51 22.03 8.89
N PRO A 275 6.39 21.48 9.38
CA PRO A 275 5.81 20.20 9.00
C PRO A 275 5.19 20.23 7.58
N ARG A 276 5.17 19.09 6.89
CA ARG A 276 4.67 18.95 5.50
C ARG A 276 3.33 18.24 5.44
N SER A 277 2.44 18.59 6.37
CA SER A 277 1.16 17.96 6.62
C SER A 277 -0.01 18.72 6.02
N MET A 278 -1.17 18.07 6.02
CA MET A 278 -2.46 18.63 5.65
C MET A 278 -3.43 18.35 6.81
N ARG A 279 -4.19 19.35 7.25
CA ARG A 279 -5.07 19.27 8.43
C ARG A 279 -6.52 19.46 8.02
N TYR A 280 -7.33 18.42 8.17
CA TYR A 280 -8.78 18.46 8.00
C TYR A 280 -9.42 18.96 9.29
N HIS A 281 -10.09 20.10 9.23
CA HIS A 281 -10.96 20.60 10.29
C HIS A 281 -12.38 20.17 9.97
N LEU A 282 -12.91 19.27 10.80
CA LEU A 282 -14.20 18.63 10.60
C LEU A 282 -15.12 19.04 11.74
N LYS A 283 -16.29 19.59 11.39
CA LYS A 283 -17.30 20.09 12.33
C LYS A 283 -18.68 19.72 11.80
N PRO A 284 -19.56 19.09 12.61
CA PRO A 284 -20.88 18.66 12.15
C PRO A 284 -21.67 19.79 11.50
N GLY A 285 -22.09 19.61 10.24
CA GLY A 285 -22.90 20.57 9.48
C GLY A 285 -22.14 21.78 8.88
N GLU A 286 -20.88 22.03 9.23
CA GLU A 286 -20.07 23.06 8.56
C GLU A 286 -19.39 22.50 7.29
N PRO A 287 -19.02 23.37 6.32
CA PRO A 287 -18.11 23.02 5.24
C PRO A 287 -16.76 22.52 5.78
N VAL A 288 -16.24 21.45 5.16
CA VAL A 288 -14.91 20.91 5.45
C VAL A 288 -13.85 21.97 5.15
N ARG A 289 -12.86 22.10 6.03
CA ARG A 289 -11.72 23.01 5.82
C ARG A 289 -10.40 22.26 5.88
N VAL A 290 -9.47 22.63 5.02
CA VAL A 290 -8.19 21.91 4.87
C VAL A 290 -7.01 22.89 4.92
N THR A 291 -6.20 22.84 5.98
CA THR A 291 -5.01 23.69 6.13
C THR A 291 -3.74 23.00 5.64
N PHE A 292 -2.92 23.71 4.86
CA PHE A 292 -1.66 23.22 4.28
C PHE A 292 -0.43 23.79 5.00
N ASP A 293 0.27 22.93 5.74
CA ASP A 293 1.50 23.30 6.47
C ASP A 293 2.74 23.30 5.55
N PRO A 294 3.81 24.07 5.82
CA PRO A 294 3.96 25.06 6.89
C PRO A 294 3.35 26.42 6.53
N TRP A 295 2.64 26.54 5.41
CA TRP A 295 2.18 27.83 4.87
C TRP A 295 0.94 28.39 5.58
N GLY A 296 0.17 27.56 6.27
CA GLY A 296 -1.07 27.99 6.94
C GLY A 296 -2.23 28.29 6.00
N ILE A 297 -2.11 27.96 4.70
CA ILE A 297 -3.14 28.21 3.68
C ILE A 297 -4.34 27.28 3.96
N GLU A 298 -5.51 27.86 4.23
CA GLU A 298 -6.78 27.12 4.34
C GLU A 298 -7.49 27.06 2.97
N VAL A 299 -8.00 25.88 2.64
CA VAL A 299 -8.97 25.66 1.56
C VAL A 299 -10.32 25.32 2.23
N VAL A 300 -11.36 26.10 1.93
CA VAL A 300 -12.73 25.85 2.42
C VAL A 300 -13.52 25.14 1.33
N CYS A 301 -13.91 23.90 1.58
CA CYS A 301 -14.66 23.06 0.66
C CYS A 301 -16.15 23.40 0.71
N ALA A 302 -16.52 24.59 0.23
CA ALA A 302 -17.83 25.21 0.43
C ALA A 302 -19.04 24.39 -0.06
N ARG A 303 -18.82 23.37 -0.90
CA ARG A 303 -19.86 22.45 -1.41
C ARG A 303 -19.91 21.10 -0.69
N SER A 304 -19.04 20.88 0.29
CA SER A 304 -18.82 19.62 0.98
C SER A 304 -18.93 19.80 2.49
N LEU A 305 -20.14 19.58 3.00
CA LEU A 305 -20.46 19.65 4.43
C LEU A 305 -20.00 18.37 5.12
N TYR A 306 -19.47 18.49 6.35
CA TYR A 306 -19.13 17.32 7.15
C TYR A 306 -20.36 16.76 7.86
N THR A 307 -20.70 15.51 7.54
CA THR A 307 -21.91 14.81 8.04
C THR A 307 -21.66 13.93 9.28
N GLY A 308 -20.43 13.87 9.79
CA GLY A 308 -20.12 13.13 11.02
C GLY A 308 -20.60 13.85 12.28
N SER A 309 -20.69 13.13 13.39
CA SER A 309 -21.32 13.58 14.64
C SER A 309 -20.41 14.34 15.61
N GLN A 310 -19.09 14.32 15.40
CA GLN A 310 -18.10 14.89 16.33
C GLN A 310 -17.17 15.90 15.65
N SER A 311 -16.82 16.98 16.35
CA SER A 311 -15.84 17.98 15.89
C SER A 311 -14.41 17.48 16.15
N GLN A 312 -13.55 17.51 15.14
CA GLN A 312 -12.17 16.97 15.22
C GLN A 312 -11.20 17.62 14.20
N GLU A 313 -9.90 17.67 14.53
CA GLU A 313 -8.81 17.94 13.59
C GLU A 313 -8.11 16.61 13.23
N ILE A 314 -8.05 16.26 11.95
CA ILE A 314 -7.29 15.10 11.47
C ILE A 314 -6.12 15.55 10.59
N ARG A 315 -4.90 15.20 11.01
CA ARG A 315 -3.64 15.59 10.34
C ARG A 315 -3.03 14.41 9.58
N VAL A 316 -2.85 14.58 8.28
CA VAL A 316 -2.24 13.58 7.38
C VAL A 316 -0.95 14.12 6.73
N TRP A 317 -0.07 13.21 6.31
CA TRP A 317 1.12 13.52 5.50
C TRP A 317 0.96 12.89 4.10
N GLY A 318 2.04 12.69 3.34
CA GLY A 318 1.98 12.09 2.00
C GLY A 318 1.36 12.96 0.89
N ARG A 319 0.60 14.02 1.25
CA ARG A 319 -0.24 14.94 0.44
C ARG A 319 0.21 15.29 -0.99
N ARG A 320 1.50 15.24 -1.31
CA ARG A 320 2.00 15.41 -2.68
C ARG A 320 1.48 14.34 -3.64
N ARG A 321 1.10 13.17 -3.13
CA ARG A 321 0.47 12.08 -3.89
C ARG A 321 -0.95 12.42 -4.36
N LEU A 322 -1.59 13.49 -3.86
CA LEU A 322 -2.89 13.94 -4.37
C LEU A 322 -2.86 14.37 -5.85
N HIS A 323 -1.69 14.73 -6.39
CA HIS A 323 -1.55 15.02 -7.83
C HIS A 323 -1.91 13.82 -8.73
N ILE A 324 -1.85 12.58 -8.21
CA ILE A 324 -2.32 11.36 -8.89
C ILE A 324 -3.82 11.43 -9.20
N LEU A 325 -4.61 12.07 -8.34
CA LEU A 325 -6.05 12.26 -8.53
C LEU A 325 -6.37 13.35 -9.57
N GLU A 326 -5.40 14.13 -10.03
CA GLU A 326 -5.65 15.32 -10.84
C GLU A 326 -6.29 14.98 -12.20
N ARG A 327 -5.87 13.87 -12.83
CA ARG A 327 -6.46 13.35 -14.07
C ARG A 327 -7.93 12.91 -13.91
N LEU A 328 -8.35 12.57 -12.69
CA LEU A 328 -9.70 12.08 -12.40
C LEU A 328 -10.71 13.21 -12.18
N ILE A 329 -10.26 14.42 -11.83
CA ILE A 329 -11.13 15.56 -11.51
C ILE A 329 -12.19 15.85 -12.60
N PRO A 330 -11.90 15.78 -13.92
CA PRO A 330 -12.89 16.06 -14.98
C PRO A 330 -13.91 14.94 -15.21
N VAL A 331 -13.66 13.72 -14.72
CA VAL A 331 -14.49 12.52 -14.95
C VAL A 331 -15.14 11.98 -13.68
N ALA A 332 -14.68 12.41 -12.50
CA ALA A 332 -15.24 12.01 -11.21
C ALA A 332 -16.54 12.78 -10.88
N LYS A 333 -17.53 12.07 -10.35
CA LYS A 333 -18.75 12.66 -9.76
C LYS A 333 -18.47 13.26 -8.38
N LYS A 334 -17.63 12.58 -7.59
CA LYS A 334 -17.19 12.98 -6.23
C LYS A 334 -15.91 12.23 -5.82
N PHE A 335 -15.30 12.66 -4.72
CA PHE A 335 -14.21 11.95 -4.05
C PHE A 335 -14.58 11.66 -2.60
N THR A 336 -14.68 10.39 -2.21
CA THR A 336 -14.90 9.98 -0.82
C THR A 336 -13.55 9.82 -0.13
N VAL A 337 -13.26 10.64 0.88
CA VAL A 337 -12.03 10.56 1.67
C VAL A 337 -12.31 9.80 2.96
N HIS A 338 -11.48 8.80 3.25
CA HIS A 338 -11.54 8.00 4.47
C HIS A 338 -10.28 8.27 5.31
N LEU A 339 -10.47 8.84 6.50
CA LEU A 339 -9.41 9.28 7.40
C LEU A 339 -9.40 8.41 8.67
N LEU A 340 -8.38 7.55 8.83
CA LEU A 340 -8.23 6.63 9.97
C LEU A 340 -7.74 7.32 11.26
N GLY A 341 -7.65 8.66 11.25
CA GLY A 341 -7.11 9.47 12.35
C GLY A 341 -5.77 10.14 12.02
N THR A 342 -5.30 10.98 12.92
CA THR A 342 -4.05 11.74 12.74
C THR A 342 -2.86 10.79 12.61
N GLY A 343 -2.04 10.95 11.56
CA GLY A 343 -0.83 10.14 11.34
C GLY A 343 -1.08 8.69 10.92
N MET A 344 -2.34 8.28 10.78
CA MET A 344 -2.77 6.99 10.25
C MET A 344 -2.93 7.07 8.71
N PRO A 345 -3.17 5.94 8.02
CA PRO A 345 -3.47 5.97 6.59
C PRO A 345 -4.69 6.81 6.22
N SER A 346 -4.74 7.22 4.94
CA SER A 346 -5.88 7.92 4.36
C SER A 346 -6.15 7.44 2.96
N PHE A 347 -7.41 7.16 2.64
CA PHE A 347 -7.84 6.67 1.33
C PHE A 347 -8.70 7.72 0.63
N TYR A 348 -8.56 7.84 -0.69
CA TYR A 348 -9.32 8.75 -1.55
C TYR A 348 -9.97 7.92 -2.65
N VAL A 349 -11.29 7.76 -2.60
CA VAL A 349 -12.08 6.96 -3.54
C VAL A 349 -12.80 7.90 -4.50
N ALA A 350 -12.34 7.98 -5.74
CA ALA A 350 -13.02 8.68 -6.82
C ALA A 350 -14.20 7.84 -7.34
N ASP A 351 -15.40 8.41 -7.30
CA ASP A 351 -16.60 7.88 -7.97
C ASP A 351 -16.56 8.32 -9.43
N LEU A 352 -16.38 7.38 -10.36
CA LEU A 352 -16.34 7.62 -11.80
C LEU A 352 -17.61 7.10 -12.50
N GLY A 353 -18.68 6.82 -11.75
CA GLY A 353 -19.83 6.05 -12.22
C GLY A 353 -19.57 4.55 -12.17
N ASP A 354 -19.47 3.91 -13.33
CA ASP A 354 -19.32 2.45 -13.43
C ASP A 354 -17.87 1.98 -13.19
N MET A 355 -16.99 2.93 -12.86
CA MET A 355 -15.65 2.74 -12.35
C MET A 355 -15.48 3.41 -10.98
N SER A 356 -14.51 2.92 -10.20
CA SER A 356 -14.02 3.60 -9.00
C SER A 356 -12.50 3.54 -8.91
N PHE A 357 -11.87 4.61 -8.44
CA PHE A 357 -10.42 4.65 -8.24
C PHE A 357 -10.07 4.96 -6.79
N THR A 358 -9.37 4.05 -6.12
CA THR A 358 -8.95 4.17 -4.72
C THR A 358 -7.46 4.45 -4.63
N LEU A 359 -7.09 5.64 -4.13
CA LEU A 359 -5.72 5.98 -3.77
C LEU A 359 -5.53 5.82 -2.25
N GLY A 360 -4.78 4.81 -1.82
CA GLY A 360 -4.43 4.56 -0.42
C GLY A 360 -3.06 5.08 -0.05
N LEU A 361 -2.98 6.04 0.88
CA LEU A 361 -1.72 6.61 1.38
C LEU A 361 -1.39 6.05 2.77
N SER A 362 -0.17 5.55 2.96
CA SER A 362 0.35 4.91 4.20
C SER A 362 0.46 5.81 5.45
N GLY A 363 -0.12 7.02 5.40
CA GLY A 363 -0.09 8.02 6.48
C GLY A 363 1.17 8.90 6.47
N TRP A 364 2.35 8.35 6.12
CA TRP A 364 3.64 9.07 6.13
C TRP A 364 4.46 8.84 4.86
N THR A 365 5.06 9.91 4.32
CA THR A 365 5.89 9.91 3.08
C THR A 365 7.08 8.94 3.08
N ALA A 366 7.48 8.41 4.25
CA ALA A 366 8.60 7.49 4.45
C ALA A 366 8.20 6.20 5.18
N ASN A 367 6.89 5.94 5.33
CA ASN A 367 6.38 4.62 5.70
C ASN A 367 5.89 3.94 4.41
N ASP A 368 6.35 2.72 4.18
CA ASP A 368 5.74 1.78 3.24
C ASP A 368 4.49 1.13 3.86
N TRP A 369 3.67 0.51 3.01
CA TRP A 369 2.61 -0.39 3.44
C TRP A 369 3.17 -1.72 3.95
N ALA A 370 4.28 -2.20 3.39
CA ALA A 370 4.84 -3.53 3.66
C ALA A 370 5.49 -3.69 5.04
N GLN A 371 6.40 -2.79 5.44
CA GLN A 371 7.20 -2.95 6.66
C GLN A 371 6.58 -2.21 7.85
N SER A 372 6.08 -0.99 7.60
CA SER A 372 5.66 -0.07 8.66
C SER A 372 4.25 -0.30 9.18
N GLY A 373 3.29 -0.65 8.32
CA GLY A 373 1.85 -0.63 8.64
C GLY A 373 1.47 -1.44 9.88
N ASN A 374 1.53 -2.78 9.76
CA ASN A 374 1.17 -3.73 10.82
C ASN A 374 -0.26 -3.49 11.37
N PHE A 375 -1.20 -3.21 10.46
CA PHE A 375 -2.60 -2.89 10.75
C PHE A 375 -3.46 -4.15 10.98
N ASP A 376 -2.98 -5.31 10.52
CA ASP A 376 -3.46 -6.65 10.90
C ASP A 376 -3.48 -6.86 12.43
N LEU A 377 -2.57 -6.21 13.15
CA LEU A 377 -2.51 -6.24 14.61
C LEU A 377 -3.70 -5.54 15.28
N MET A 378 -4.33 -4.58 14.60
CA MET A 378 -5.52 -3.86 15.09
C MET A 378 -6.80 -4.67 14.91
N ALA A 379 -6.81 -5.58 13.92
CA ALA A 379 -7.98 -6.34 13.52
C ALA A 379 -8.46 -7.34 14.60
N PRO A 380 -9.69 -7.89 14.49
CA PRO A 380 -10.26 -8.81 15.48
C PRO A 380 -9.41 -10.07 15.68
N ARG A 381 -9.45 -10.64 16.88
CA ARG A 381 -8.67 -11.83 17.26
C ARG A 381 -9.45 -12.81 18.15
N ALA A 382 -10.70 -13.05 17.79
CA ALA A 382 -11.38 -14.28 18.19
C ALA A 382 -10.52 -15.49 17.78
N ASP A 383 -10.33 -16.45 18.70
CA ASP A 383 -9.64 -17.71 18.42
C ASP A 383 -10.64 -18.69 17.77
N ILE A 384 -10.92 -18.44 16.50
CA ILE A 384 -11.98 -19.12 15.74
C ILE A 384 -11.51 -20.52 15.33
N ASP A 385 -12.33 -21.53 15.62
CA ASP A 385 -12.04 -22.88 15.18
C ASP A 385 -12.00 -22.99 13.64
N LYS A 386 -11.19 -23.92 13.14
CA LYS A 386 -10.95 -24.06 11.70
C LYS A 386 -12.21 -24.41 10.90
N TRP A 387 -13.21 -25.04 11.52
CA TRP A 387 -14.45 -25.42 10.85
C TRP A 387 -15.36 -24.21 10.65
N THR A 388 -15.60 -23.42 11.71
CA THR A 388 -16.31 -22.14 11.61
C THR A 388 -15.61 -21.19 10.65
N GLN A 389 -14.27 -21.10 10.71
CA GLN A 389 -13.48 -20.30 9.79
C GLN A 389 -13.72 -20.74 8.33
N GLN A 390 -13.61 -22.05 8.02
CA GLN A 390 -13.85 -22.59 6.68
C GLN A 390 -15.31 -22.37 6.21
N GLN A 391 -16.29 -22.55 7.10
CA GLN A 391 -17.71 -22.33 6.80
C GLN A 391 -17.97 -20.88 6.35
N ILE A 392 -17.36 -19.89 7.00
CA ILE A 392 -17.48 -18.46 6.62
C ILE A 392 -16.88 -18.21 5.23
N PHE A 393 -15.75 -18.85 4.90
CA PHE A 393 -15.12 -18.67 3.58
C PHE A 393 -15.90 -19.35 2.45
N GLU A 394 -16.34 -20.60 2.62
CA GLU A 394 -17.16 -21.29 1.62
C GLU A 394 -18.54 -20.65 1.47
N ALA A 395 -19.03 -19.98 2.52
CA ALA A 395 -20.21 -19.12 2.41
C ALA A 395 -19.94 -17.87 1.57
N LEU A 396 -18.83 -17.16 1.77
CA LEU A 396 -18.43 -16.02 0.93
C LEU A 396 -18.20 -16.45 -0.52
N LYS A 397 -17.51 -17.59 -0.76
CA LYS A 397 -17.16 -18.10 -2.10
C LYS A 397 -18.38 -18.46 -2.96
N LYS A 398 -19.55 -18.73 -2.37
CA LYS A 398 -20.82 -18.88 -3.11
C LYS A 398 -21.32 -17.58 -3.73
N ASN A 399 -21.13 -16.45 -3.05
CA ASN A 399 -21.59 -15.14 -3.50
C ASN A 399 -20.47 -14.31 -4.17
N TRP A 400 -19.21 -14.72 -3.99
CA TRP A 400 -17.96 -14.01 -4.32
C TRP A 400 -17.75 -12.67 -3.59
N VAL A 401 -18.80 -11.88 -3.40
CA VAL A 401 -18.78 -10.58 -2.73
C VAL A 401 -19.94 -10.44 -1.74
N GLU A 402 -19.66 -10.02 -0.51
CA GLU A 402 -20.68 -9.84 0.53
C GLU A 402 -20.25 -8.88 1.64
N SER A 403 -21.20 -8.22 2.32
CA SER A 403 -20.91 -7.42 3.51
C SER A 403 -20.74 -8.31 4.76
N PRO A 404 -19.96 -7.87 5.77
CA PRO A 404 -19.85 -8.60 7.04
C PRO A 404 -21.22 -8.83 7.71
N ASP A 405 -22.14 -7.88 7.60
CA ASP A 405 -23.48 -7.94 8.17
C ASP A 405 -24.34 -9.00 7.48
N SER A 406 -24.43 -8.98 6.15
CA SER A 406 -25.15 -9.99 5.36
C SER A 406 -24.61 -11.40 5.64
N LEU A 407 -23.28 -11.55 5.69
CA LEU A 407 -22.65 -12.84 5.94
C LEU A 407 -22.86 -13.32 7.39
N ALA A 408 -22.94 -12.42 8.36
CA ALA A 408 -23.28 -12.73 9.75
C ALA A 408 -24.74 -13.16 9.91
N GLU A 409 -25.69 -12.39 9.36
CA GLU A 409 -27.12 -12.71 9.35
C GLU A 409 -27.39 -14.05 8.66
N ARG A 410 -26.82 -14.24 7.46
CA ARG A 410 -27.01 -15.45 6.63
C ARG A 410 -26.41 -16.72 7.23
N LEU A 411 -25.46 -16.61 8.17
CA LEU A 411 -24.86 -17.74 8.88
C LEU A 411 -25.36 -17.88 10.33
N GLY A 412 -26.13 -16.92 10.85
CA GLY A 412 -26.51 -16.87 12.27
C GLY A 412 -25.32 -16.67 13.22
N LEU A 413 -24.23 -16.07 12.73
CA LEU A 413 -22.97 -15.90 13.48
C LEU A 413 -22.81 -14.48 14.02
N ASN A 414 -22.03 -14.33 15.08
CA ASN A 414 -21.63 -13.00 15.57
C ASN A 414 -20.74 -12.29 14.52
N ARG A 415 -21.06 -11.04 14.19
CA ARG A 415 -20.29 -10.16 13.31
C ARG A 415 -18.79 -10.10 13.67
N ALA A 416 -18.43 -10.12 14.94
CA ALA A 416 -17.02 -10.15 15.37
C ALA A 416 -16.28 -11.43 14.91
N VAL A 417 -16.93 -12.59 14.99
CA VAL A 417 -16.41 -13.88 14.49
C VAL A 417 -16.27 -13.84 12.97
N VAL A 418 -17.27 -13.30 12.26
CA VAL A 418 -17.20 -13.13 10.80
C VAL A 418 -16.05 -12.21 10.39
N LEU A 419 -15.88 -11.06 11.06
CA LEU A 419 -14.76 -10.14 10.81
C LEU A 419 -13.40 -10.75 11.17
N GLY A 420 -13.30 -11.56 12.22
CA GLY A 420 -12.09 -12.30 12.57
C GLY A 420 -11.68 -13.31 11.49
N ALA A 421 -12.64 -14.11 10.99
CA ALA A 421 -12.39 -15.06 9.91
C ALA A 421 -12.01 -14.36 8.59
N LEU A 422 -12.72 -13.29 8.22
CA LEU A 422 -12.44 -12.49 7.02
C LEU A 422 -11.09 -11.76 7.12
N SER A 423 -10.70 -11.29 8.31
CA SER A 423 -9.35 -10.78 8.60
C SER A 423 -8.29 -11.86 8.41
N ALA A 424 -8.51 -13.07 8.93
CA ALA A 424 -7.57 -14.19 8.76
C ALA A 424 -7.43 -14.60 7.27
N TYR A 425 -8.51 -14.60 6.47
CA TYR A 425 -8.41 -14.83 5.02
C TYR A 425 -7.83 -13.65 4.24
N THR A 426 -7.95 -12.42 4.75
CA THR A 426 -7.23 -11.26 4.23
C THR A 426 -5.73 -11.44 4.44
N GLN A 427 -5.29 -11.90 5.61
CA GLN A 427 -3.87 -12.22 5.87
C GLN A 427 -3.39 -13.45 5.09
N ALA A 428 -4.26 -14.42 4.82
CA ALA A 428 -3.94 -15.55 3.94
C ALA A 428 -3.92 -15.18 2.44
N GLY A 429 -4.20 -13.93 2.07
CA GLY A 429 -4.23 -13.48 0.68
C GLY A 429 -5.34 -14.13 -0.16
N ARG A 430 -6.46 -14.52 0.47
CA ARG A 430 -7.63 -15.17 -0.16
C ARG A 430 -8.88 -14.29 -0.20
N ALA A 431 -8.90 -13.20 0.55
CA ALA A 431 -9.96 -12.21 0.57
C ALA A 431 -9.39 -10.78 0.53
N ILE A 432 -10.15 -9.83 -0.01
CA ILE A 432 -9.85 -8.40 0.00
C ILE A 432 -11.08 -7.60 0.42
N TYR A 433 -10.89 -6.53 1.19
CA TYR A 433 -11.97 -5.60 1.54
C TYR A 433 -12.08 -4.47 0.51
N ASP A 434 -13.23 -4.33 -0.14
CA ASP A 434 -13.53 -3.26 -1.08
C ASP A 434 -14.08 -2.04 -0.32
N LEU A 435 -13.24 -1.03 -0.10
CA LEU A 435 -13.60 0.20 0.60
C LEU A 435 -14.76 0.97 -0.07
N ASN A 436 -14.89 0.90 -1.40
CA ASN A 436 -15.92 1.63 -2.14
C ASN A 436 -17.31 1.03 -1.94
N LYS A 437 -17.39 -0.30 -2.01
CA LYS A 437 -18.64 -1.08 -1.83
C LYS A 437 -18.89 -1.52 -0.37
N GLN A 438 -17.91 -1.36 0.51
CA GLN A 438 -17.91 -1.77 1.93
C GLN A 438 -18.11 -3.28 2.19
N VAL A 439 -17.60 -4.11 1.27
CA VAL A 439 -17.80 -5.58 1.20
C VAL A 439 -16.47 -6.31 1.21
N TYR A 440 -16.46 -7.58 1.62
CA TYR A 440 -15.35 -8.48 1.33
C TYR A 440 -15.58 -9.19 0.00
N ARG A 441 -14.49 -9.41 -0.74
CA ARG A 441 -14.44 -10.10 -2.04
C ARG A 441 -13.50 -11.31 -1.93
N VAL A 442 -13.81 -12.40 -2.60
CA VAL A 442 -12.86 -13.51 -2.80
C VAL A 442 -11.81 -13.08 -3.81
N ARG A 443 -10.53 -13.12 -3.41
CA ARG A 443 -9.38 -12.82 -4.27
C ARG A 443 -8.18 -13.61 -3.79
N GLU A 444 -7.99 -14.80 -4.36
CA GLU A 444 -6.79 -15.62 -4.13
C GLU A 444 -5.62 -15.02 -4.91
N LEU A 445 -4.58 -14.55 -4.20
CA LEU A 445 -3.39 -13.91 -4.76
C LEU A 445 -2.38 -14.92 -5.31
N THR A 446 -2.31 -16.10 -4.70
CA THR A 446 -1.39 -17.17 -5.06
C THR A 446 -2.14 -18.50 -5.14
N ARG A 447 -1.77 -19.35 -6.10
CA ARG A 447 -2.35 -20.70 -6.25
C ARG A 447 -1.96 -21.63 -5.10
N GLU A 448 -0.71 -21.56 -4.66
CA GLU A 448 -0.27 -22.21 -3.43
C GLU A 448 -0.68 -21.34 -2.23
N PRO A 449 -1.08 -21.93 -1.09
CA PRO A 449 -1.31 -21.17 0.14
C PRO A 449 -0.06 -20.35 0.48
N LEU A 450 -0.23 -19.05 0.73
CA LEU A 450 0.88 -18.19 1.13
C LEU A 450 1.67 -18.84 2.28
N PRO A 451 3.02 -18.82 2.26
CA PRO A 451 3.85 -19.48 3.26
C PRO A 451 3.77 -18.69 4.57
N MET A 452 2.66 -18.87 5.31
CA MET A 452 2.25 -17.96 6.37
C MET A 452 3.34 -17.79 7.42
N GLU A 453 4.13 -18.80 7.74
CA GLU A 453 5.28 -18.68 8.66
C GLU A 453 6.29 -17.62 8.19
N ARG A 454 6.66 -17.59 6.90
CA ARG A 454 7.59 -16.58 6.34
C ARG A 454 7.02 -15.16 6.38
N LEU A 455 5.71 -15.01 6.25
CA LEU A 455 5.02 -13.71 6.30
C LEU A 455 4.71 -13.25 7.74
N ARG A 456 4.42 -14.20 8.64
CA ARG A 456 3.98 -14.02 10.04
C ARG A 456 5.14 -13.72 10.99
N PHE A 457 6.30 -14.35 10.80
CA PHE A 457 7.48 -14.07 11.63
C PHE A 457 8.16 -12.73 11.30
N ALA A 458 7.65 -11.97 10.33
CA ALA A 458 8.20 -10.68 9.90
C ALA A 458 7.70 -9.46 10.72
N ASN A 459 7.30 -9.67 11.98
CA ASN A 459 7.10 -8.62 12.99
C ASN A 459 7.53 -9.10 14.38
N GLU A 460 8.76 -8.77 14.78
CA GLU A 460 9.36 -9.16 16.07
C GLU A 460 8.48 -8.84 17.30
N ARG A 461 7.55 -7.88 17.19
CA ARG A 461 6.66 -7.47 18.28
C ARG A 461 5.61 -8.51 18.64
N GLU A 462 5.11 -9.27 17.67
CA GLU A 462 4.21 -10.41 17.96
C GLU A 462 4.95 -11.52 18.69
N GLU A 463 6.18 -11.81 18.26
CA GLU A 463 6.99 -12.84 18.88
C GLU A 463 7.35 -12.46 20.33
N LYS A 464 7.75 -11.19 20.56
CA LYS A 464 8.00 -10.63 21.90
C LYS A 464 6.74 -10.64 22.76
N ALA A 465 5.59 -10.26 22.20
CA ALA A 465 4.30 -10.34 22.90
C ALA A 465 3.98 -11.77 23.34
N THR A 466 4.15 -12.74 22.44
CA THR A 466 3.93 -14.17 22.71
C THR A 466 4.88 -14.69 23.78
N ARG A 467 6.16 -14.28 23.75
CA ARG A 467 7.15 -14.62 24.79
C ARG A 467 6.73 -14.09 26.17
N PHE A 468 6.17 -12.88 26.28
CA PHE A 468 5.67 -12.38 27.58
C PHE A 468 4.54 -13.23 28.15
N LEU A 469 3.66 -13.79 27.31
CA LEU A 469 2.61 -14.73 27.74
C LEU A 469 3.19 -16.06 28.20
N VAL A 470 4.20 -16.59 27.50
CA VAL A 470 4.88 -17.86 27.86
C VAL A 470 5.61 -17.75 29.21
N TYR A 471 6.17 -16.58 29.52
CA TYR A 471 6.79 -16.31 30.83
C TYR A 471 5.81 -15.85 31.93
N ASN A 472 4.50 -15.81 31.65
CA ASN A 472 3.46 -15.26 32.55
C ASN A 472 3.78 -13.82 33.05
N SER A 473 4.47 -13.03 32.22
CA SER A 473 4.90 -11.66 32.52
C SER A 473 3.81 -10.60 32.32
N VAL A 474 2.55 -10.99 32.10
CA VAL A 474 1.44 -10.10 31.76
C VAL A 474 0.35 -10.19 32.81
N GLN A 475 -0.12 -9.04 33.28
CA GLN A 475 -1.24 -8.93 34.22
C GLN A 475 -2.27 -7.93 33.66
N VAL A 476 -3.49 -8.40 33.39
CA VAL A 476 -4.64 -7.50 33.22
C VAL A 476 -4.98 -6.96 34.61
N ALA A 477 -4.98 -5.64 34.76
CA ALA A 477 -5.21 -4.97 36.05
C ALA A 477 -6.62 -4.37 36.14
N ASN A 478 -7.21 -3.98 35.00
CA ASN A 478 -8.56 -3.43 34.95
C ASN A 478 -9.22 -3.70 33.59
N VAL A 479 -10.53 -3.97 33.60
CA VAL A 479 -11.38 -4.12 32.40
C VAL A 479 -12.64 -3.29 32.64
N THR A 480 -12.87 -2.27 31.81
CA THR A 480 -14.03 -1.38 31.90
C THR A 480 -14.77 -1.35 30.58
N SER A 481 -16.05 -1.71 30.57
CA SER A 481 -16.91 -1.73 29.38
C SER A 481 -17.90 -0.57 29.35
N ASP A 482 -18.05 0.04 28.18
CA ASP A 482 -19.01 1.09 27.91
C ASP A 482 -20.34 0.52 27.39
N ALA A 483 -21.41 1.31 27.48
CA ALA A 483 -22.74 0.97 26.95
C ALA A 483 -22.76 0.69 25.43
N THR A 484 -21.70 1.06 24.71
CA THR A 484 -21.50 0.80 23.27
C THR A 484 -20.92 -0.60 22.96
N ARG A 485 -20.69 -1.44 23.97
CA ARG A 485 -19.89 -2.69 23.92
C ARG A 485 -18.41 -2.51 23.61
N ALA A 486 -17.91 -1.27 23.50
CA ALA A 486 -16.48 -1.02 23.58
C ALA A 486 -15.96 -1.32 25.00
N PHE A 487 -14.69 -1.71 25.12
CA PHE A 487 -14.06 -1.93 26.42
C PHE A 487 -12.60 -1.47 26.44
N THR A 488 -12.20 -0.87 27.57
CA THR A 488 -10.83 -0.48 27.84
C THR A 488 -10.16 -1.52 28.75
N LEU A 489 -9.00 -2.00 28.32
CA LEU A 489 -8.07 -2.82 29.07
C LEU A 489 -6.96 -1.93 29.65
N GLN A 490 -6.62 -2.15 30.91
CA GLN A 490 -5.41 -1.62 31.53
C GLN A 490 -4.64 -2.76 32.19
N GLY A 491 -3.31 -2.72 32.16
CA GLY A 491 -2.50 -3.77 32.74
C GLY A 491 -1.03 -3.45 32.87
N ASN A 492 -0.27 -4.47 33.25
CA ASN A 492 1.18 -4.42 33.43
C ASN A 492 1.84 -5.52 32.61
N VAL A 493 2.99 -5.21 31.98
CA VAL A 493 3.84 -6.20 31.31
C VAL A 493 5.28 -6.02 31.78
N LYS A 494 5.88 -7.10 32.28
CA LYS A 494 7.25 -7.13 32.79
C LYS A 494 8.23 -7.62 31.72
N ASP A 495 9.04 -6.72 31.19
CA ASP A 495 10.21 -7.05 30.36
C ASP A 495 11.47 -6.95 31.23
N LYS A 496 12.03 -8.11 31.58
CA LYS A 496 13.21 -8.25 32.44
C LYS A 496 13.00 -7.58 33.81
N GLU A 497 13.66 -6.46 34.05
CA GLU A 497 13.57 -5.67 35.29
C GLU A 497 12.60 -4.49 35.19
N ARG A 498 12.03 -4.22 34.01
CA ARG A 498 11.15 -3.07 33.77
C ARG A 498 9.70 -3.50 33.62
N ASN A 499 8.84 -2.80 34.36
CA ASN A 499 7.40 -2.91 34.25
C ASN A 499 6.87 -1.80 33.34
N TYR A 500 6.22 -2.17 32.25
CA TYR A 500 5.50 -1.26 31.37
C TYR A 500 3.99 -1.30 31.64
N ASN A 501 3.32 -0.17 31.49
CA ASN A 501 1.88 -0.03 31.68
C ASN A 501 1.21 0.22 30.33
N PRO A 502 0.84 -0.84 29.58
CA PRO A 502 -0.04 -0.70 28.42
C PRO A 502 -1.50 -0.51 28.85
N SER A 503 -2.23 0.23 28.02
CA SER A 503 -3.69 0.27 28.00
C SER A 503 -4.18 0.28 26.55
N LEU A 504 -5.37 -0.26 26.29
CA LEU A 504 -6.02 -0.19 24.98
C LEU A 504 -7.53 -0.14 25.11
N THR A 505 -8.19 0.54 24.18
CA THR A 505 -9.64 0.47 24.00
C THR A 505 -9.95 -0.30 22.74
N VAL A 506 -10.87 -1.24 22.88
CA VAL A 506 -11.35 -2.17 21.86
C VAL A 506 -12.80 -1.83 21.55
N ASP A 507 -13.19 -1.81 20.28
CA ASP A 507 -14.58 -1.56 19.87
C ASP A 507 -15.46 -2.83 19.89
N ALA A 508 -16.74 -2.67 19.58
CA ALA A 508 -17.72 -3.77 19.55
C ALA A 508 -17.47 -4.82 18.43
N ASP A 509 -16.60 -4.52 17.46
CA ASP A 509 -16.11 -5.44 16.44
C ASP A 509 -14.79 -6.13 16.86
N GLU A 510 -14.37 -5.99 18.13
CA GLU A 510 -13.08 -6.41 18.71
C GLU A 510 -11.82 -5.68 18.19
N ARG A 511 -11.94 -4.50 17.58
CA ARG A 511 -10.80 -3.80 16.94
C ARG A 511 -10.12 -2.82 17.90
N ILE A 512 -8.80 -2.70 17.83
CA ILE A 512 -8.06 -1.70 18.63
C ILE A 512 -8.30 -0.30 18.04
N ILE A 513 -9.06 0.54 18.75
CA ILE A 513 -9.35 1.93 18.33
C ILE A 513 -8.43 2.97 18.98
N SER A 514 -7.91 2.68 20.18
CA SER A 514 -6.89 3.51 20.84
C SER A 514 -6.03 2.65 21.76
N ALA A 515 -4.79 3.08 22.02
CA ALA A 515 -3.92 2.45 23.02
C ALA A 515 -2.79 3.39 23.42
N GLU A 516 -2.35 3.25 24.67
CA GLU A 516 -1.17 3.93 25.21
C GLU A 516 -0.23 2.91 25.87
N CYS A 517 1.07 3.21 25.90
CA CYS A 517 2.05 2.39 26.61
C CYS A 517 3.29 3.19 26.99
N THR A 518 3.85 2.91 28.17
CA THR A 518 5.06 3.56 28.69
C THR A 518 6.37 3.10 28.04
N CYS A 519 6.35 2.19 27.05
CA CYS A 519 7.57 1.77 26.35
C CYS A 519 8.02 2.82 25.31
N ASN A 520 9.35 2.97 25.15
CA ASN A 520 9.95 3.94 24.23
C ASN A 520 9.47 3.77 22.78
N TRP A 521 9.18 2.53 22.33
CA TRP A 521 8.66 2.30 20.98
C TRP A 521 7.33 3.03 20.76
N HIS A 522 6.40 2.91 21.70
CA HIS A 522 5.08 3.54 21.61
C HIS A 522 5.17 5.06 21.82
N GLN A 523 6.02 5.54 22.72
CA GLN A 523 6.26 6.98 22.90
C GLN A 523 6.75 7.65 21.60
N GLN A 524 7.55 6.94 20.78
CA GLN A 524 8.04 7.44 19.49
C GLN A 524 7.04 7.27 18.33
N ASN A 525 6.31 6.15 18.27
CA ASN A 525 5.52 5.77 17.07
C ASN A 525 3.99 5.81 17.28
N LYS A 526 3.52 5.97 18.52
CA LYS A 526 2.12 5.78 18.95
C LYS A 526 1.51 4.49 18.37
N LEU A 527 0.49 4.61 17.52
CA LEU A 527 -0.13 3.53 16.75
C LEU A 527 0.16 3.62 15.23
N TYR A 528 0.95 4.61 14.79
CA TYR A 528 1.23 4.90 13.37
C TYR A 528 2.07 3.82 12.67
N LYS A 529 2.52 2.79 13.41
CA LYS A 529 3.19 1.58 12.91
C LYS A 529 2.62 0.30 13.55
N GLY A 530 1.34 0.32 13.94
CA GLY A 530 0.69 -0.72 14.75
C GLY A 530 0.94 -0.56 16.27
N PRO A 531 0.41 -1.47 17.11
CA PRO A 531 0.66 -1.49 18.56
C PRO A 531 2.07 -2.01 18.90
N CYS A 532 2.52 -1.78 20.14
CA CYS A 532 3.76 -2.38 20.65
C CYS A 532 3.53 -3.79 21.21
N GLU A 533 4.63 -4.52 21.37
CA GLU A 533 4.72 -5.85 22.01
C GLU A 533 3.96 -5.95 23.36
N HIS A 534 3.97 -4.88 24.18
CA HIS A 534 3.27 -4.87 25.46
C HIS A 534 1.74 -4.69 25.32
N ILE A 535 1.28 -3.89 24.35
CA ILE A 535 -0.16 -3.71 24.05
C ILE A 535 -0.72 -5.01 23.46
N LEU A 536 0.02 -5.65 22.56
CA LEU A 536 -0.29 -6.98 22.02
C LEU A 536 -0.40 -8.03 23.13
N ALA A 537 0.60 -8.10 24.01
CA ALA A 537 0.62 -9.06 25.11
C ALA A 537 -0.57 -8.86 26.07
N LEU A 538 -0.93 -7.61 26.39
CA LEU A 538 -2.11 -7.31 27.22
C LEU A 538 -3.41 -7.81 26.56
N ARG A 539 -3.62 -7.54 25.27
CA ARG A 539 -4.79 -8.01 24.51
C ARG A 539 -4.85 -9.54 24.44
N MET A 540 -3.72 -10.19 24.20
CA MET A 540 -3.61 -11.65 24.14
C MET A 540 -3.79 -12.32 25.52
N GLN A 541 -3.39 -11.67 26.62
CA GLN A 541 -3.61 -12.19 27.98
C GLN A 541 -5.07 -12.09 28.38
N HIS A 542 -5.76 -11.01 28.00
CA HIS A 542 -7.21 -10.89 28.21
C HIS A 542 -7.96 -12.03 27.51
N ALA A 543 -7.64 -12.30 26.23
CA ALA A 543 -8.17 -13.42 25.44
C ALA A 543 -7.63 -14.82 25.85
N ARG A 544 -7.00 -14.94 27.03
CA ARG A 544 -6.68 -16.20 27.71
C ARG A 544 -7.33 -16.33 29.08
N GLN A 545 -7.92 -15.26 29.59
CA GLN A 545 -8.56 -15.18 30.92
C GLN A 545 -10.09 -15.23 30.83
N TYR A 546 -10.62 -15.10 29.60
CA TYR A 546 -12.01 -15.22 29.19
C TYR A 546 -12.05 -15.97 27.85
#